data_AF-A0A2S7PI23-F1
#
_entry.id   AF-A0A2S7PI23-F1
#
_cell.length_a   1.000
_cell.length_b   1.000
_cell.length_c   1.000
_cell.angle_alpha   90.00
_cell.angle_beta   90.00
_cell.angle_gamma   90.00
#
_symmetry.space_group_name_H-M   'P 1'
#
loop_
_entity.id
_entity.type
_entity.pdbx_description
1 polymer ?
#
loop_
_entity_poly.entity_id
_entity_poly.type
_entity_poly.pdbx_seq_one_letter_code
_entity_poly.pdbx_strand_id
1 'polypeptide(L)'
;MTLFQRVRNTLRNPHLKARRADVVRVSDGWLDSDDIRPLRLADRTWDVWTYLTFWFSATSTVSTWYAASSAQALGLSMWESIICAFAGQCLVALIIVLNGRAGAKYHMAAFGVFGAWWPTFNRAVMAIVWNGVNAVQGGECFYVMLHALSPNVASFKNIMGSGSALDSGGMLGLGIFWLLTCCFLIIPVPRFLIADSR
;
A
#
# COMPACT_ATOMS: atom_id res chain seq x y z
N MET A 1 9.95 22.19 -45.44
CA MET A 1 9.03 21.44 -44.55
C MET A 1 9.44 21.70 -43.12
N THR A 2 8.69 22.55 -42.43
CA THR A 2 9.16 23.34 -41.27
C THR A 2 9.24 22.52 -39.99
N LEU A 3 10.32 22.75 -39.23
CA LEU A 3 10.65 22.15 -37.93
C LEU A 3 9.44 22.12 -36.96
N PHE A 4 8.56 23.13 -37.07
CA PHE A 4 7.32 23.26 -36.32
C PHE A 4 6.32 22.11 -36.55
N GLN A 5 6.21 21.57 -37.76
CA GLN A 5 5.35 20.42 -38.03
C GLN A 5 5.91 19.14 -37.39
N ARG A 6 7.25 19.04 -37.31
CA ARG A 6 7.94 17.91 -36.67
C ARG A 6 7.74 17.94 -35.15
N VAL A 7 7.88 19.11 -34.52
CA VAL A 7 7.61 19.30 -33.08
C VAL A 7 6.14 19.05 -32.74
N ARG A 8 5.22 19.53 -33.58
CA ARG A 8 3.77 19.30 -33.38
C ARG A 8 3.38 17.83 -33.48
N ASN A 9 4.00 17.06 -34.37
CA ASN A 9 3.74 15.63 -34.50
C ASN A 9 4.38 14.79 -33.39
N THR A 10 5.56 15.17 -32.88
CA THR A 10 6.20 14.51 -31.73
C THR A 10 5.40 14.70 -30.43
N LEU A 11 4.75 15.85 -30.25
CA LEU A 11 3.90 16.11 -29.09
C LEU A 11 2.53 15.41 -29.17
N ARG A 12 2.07 15.08 -30.37
CA ARG A 12 0.73 14.48 -30.60
C ARG A 12 0.71 12.97 -30.38
N ASN A 13 1.81 12.26 -30.64
CA ASN A 13 1.94 10.81 -30.43
C ASN A 13 3.24 10.48 -29.65
N PRO A 14 3.22 10.37 -28.31
CA PRO A 14 4.40 9.98 -27.55
C PRO A 14 4.55 8.45 -27.57
N HIS A 15 4.66 7.85 -28.76
CA HIS A 15 5.15 6.47 -28.86
C HIS A 15 6.68 6.51 -28.83
N LEU A 16 7.22 6.82 -27.66
CA LEU A 16 8.62 6.57 -27.33
C LEU A 16 8.79 5.06 -27.26
N LYS A 17 8.95 4.39 -28.40
CA LYS A 17 9.58 3.07 -28.43
C LYS A 17 11.01 3.29 -27.97
N ALA A 18 11.36 2.74 -26.81
CA ALA A 18 12.72 2.72 -26.32
C ALA A 18 13.62 2.18 -27.43
N ARG A 19 14.56 3.00 -27.88
CA ARG A 19 15.54 2.64 -28.90
C ARG A 19 16.47 1.59 -28.27
N ARG A 20 16.13 0.29 -28.45
CA ARG A 20 16.76 -0.94 -27.90
C ARG A 20 15.99 -1.62 -26.75
N ALA A 21 14.78 -2.12 -27.00
CA ALA A 21 14.17 -3.12 -26.10
C ALA A 21 14.50 -4.57 -26.51
N ASP A 22 15.04 -4.79 -27.70
CA ASP A 22 15.01 -6.11 -28.34
C ASP A 22 16.30 -6.93 -28.15
N VAL A 23 17.28 -6.43 -27.39
CA VAL A 23 18.55 -7.14 -27.14
C VAL A 23 18.98 -6.91 -25.69
N VAL A 24 18.48 -7.75 -24.77
CA VAL A 24 19.00 -7.83 -23.40
C VAL A 24 20.41 -8.42 -23.48
N ARG A 25 21.43 -7.66 -23.07
CA ARG A 25 22.79 -8.21 -22.92
C ARG A 25 22.76 -9.19 -21.75
N VAL A 26 23.47 -10.31 -21.85
CA VAL A 26 23.54 -11.35 -20.79
C VAL A 26 23.92 -10.78 -19.41
N SER A 27 24.67 -9.68 -19.37
CA SER A 27 25.03 -8.94 -18.15
C SER A 27 23.87 -8.17 -17.48
N ASP A 28 22.78 -7.90 -18.20
CA ASP A 28 21.60 -7.15 -17.74
C ASP A 28 20.41 -8.08 -17.45
N GLY A 29 20.60 -9.40 -17.50
CA GLY A 29 19.52 -10.38 -17.25
C GLY A 29 18.88 -10.30 -15.86
N TRP A 30 19.57 -9.71 -14.88
CA TRP A 30 19.04 -9.43 -13.54
C TRP A 30 18.07 -8.24 -13.50
N LEU A 31 18.02 -7.41 -14.55
CA LEU A 31 17.09 -6.29 -14.69
C LEU A 31 15.82 -6.66 -15.48
N ASP A 32 15.83 -7.82 -16.13
CA ASP A 32 14.72 -8.33 -16.94
C ASP A 32 14.04 -9.48 -16.17
N SER A 33 13.01 -9.14 -15.40
CA SER A 33 12.17 -10.09 -14.66
C SER A 33 10.74 -10.04 -15.19
N ASP A 34 10.05 -11.18 -15.25
CA ASP A 34 8.68 -11.24 -15.77
C ASP A 34 7.71 -10.33 -14.99
N ASP A 35 7.92 -10.21 -13.68
CA ASP A 35 7.14 -9.34 -12.78
C ASP A 35 7.36 -7.83 -12.99
N ILE A 36 8.49 -7.43 -13.61
CA ILE A 36 8.83 -6.01 -13.82
C ILE A 36 8.41 -5.51 -15.21
N ARG A 37 8.01 -6.42 -16.11
CA ARG A 37 7.56 -6.07 -17.45
C ARG A 37 6.24 -5.29 -17.35
N PRO A 38 6.06 -4.22 -18.15
CA PRO A 38 4.80 -3.48 -18.16
C PRO A 38 3.67 -4.41 -18.63
N LEU A 39 2.55 -4.41 -17.89
CA LEU A 39 1.36 -5.17 -18.27
C LEU A 39 0.88 -4.79 -19.68
N ARG A 40 0.50 -5.78 -20.47
CA ARG A 40 -0.10 -5.55 -21.79
C ARG A 40 -1.45 -4.85 -21.61
N LEU A 41 -1.80 -3.96 -22.54
CA LEU A 41 -3.07 -3.22 -22.50
C LEU A 41 -4.31 -4.13 -22.44
N ALA A 42 -4.23 -5.34 -23.01
CA ALA A 42 -5.30 -6.32 -23.01
C ALA A 42 -5.53 -6.98 -21.63
N ASP A 43 -4.52 -6.99 -20.76
CA ASP A 43 -4.58 -7.65 -19.45
C ASP A 43 -4.98 -6.66 -18.34
N ARG A 44 -5.32 -5.41 -18.69
CA ARG A 44 -5.72 -4.38 -17.73
C ARG A 44 -7.20 -4.52 -17.37
N THR A 45 -7.49 -5.32 -16.35
CA THR A 45 -8.85 -5.60 -15.86
C THR A 45 -9.38 -4.57 -14.83
N TRP A 46 -8.56 -3.57 -14.47
CA TRP A 46 -8.95 -2.55 -13.48
C TRP A 46 -9.89 -1.51 -14.09
N ASP A 47 -11.17 -1.65 -13.77
CA ASP A 47 -12.18 -0.63 -14.02
C ASP A 47 -12.14 0.48 -12.94
N VAL A 48 -12.80 1.61 -13.21
CA VAL A 48 -12.96 2.72 -12.26
C VAL A 48 -13.61 2.24 -10.95
N TRP A 49 -14.57 1.31 -11.02
CA TRP A 49 -15.18 0.72 -9.83
C TRP A 49 -14.18 -0.05 -8.98
N THR A 50 -13.37 -0.92 -9.60
CA THR A 50 -12.31 -1.67 -8.91
C THR A 50 -11.32 -0.72 -8.23
N TYR A 51 -10.96 0.38 -8.91
CA TYR A 51 -10.08 1.40 -8.34
C TYR A 51 -10.68 2.08 -7.10
N LEU A 52 -11.96 2.50 -7.16
CA LEU A 52 -12.63 3.15 -6.03
C LEU A 52 -12.78 2.20 -4.83
N THR A 53 -13.21 0.97 -5.07
CA THR A 53 -13.36 -0.04 -4.01
C THR A 53 -12.02 -0.40 -3.38
N PHE A 54 -10.95 -0.50 -4.17
CA PHE A 54 -9.60 -0.72 -3.66
C PHE A 54 -9.17 0.38 -2.69
N TRP A 55 -9.32 1.65 -3.08
CA TRP A 55 -8.93 2.78 -2.22
C TRP A 55 -9.79 2.88 -0.96
N PHE A 56 -11.10 2.67 -1.07
CA PHE A 56 -11.98 2.64 0.08
C PHE A 56 -11.60 1.55 1.09
N SER A 57 -11.25 0.36 0.59
CA SER A 57 -10.75 -0.74 1.42
C SER A 57 -9.39 -0.40 2.04
N ALA A 58 -8.50 0.27 1.31
CA ALA A 58 -7.17 0.63 1.80
C ALA A 58 -7.21 1.71 2.89
N THR A 59 -8.19 2.63 2.85
CA THR A 59 -8.35 3.67 3.88
C THR A 59 -9.20 3.21 5.06
N SER A 60 -10.03 2.17 4.90
CA SER A 60 -10.83 1.58 5.98
C SER A 60 -9.95 0.72 6.90
N THR A 61 -9.08 1.39 7.65
CA THR A 61 -8.25 0.77 8.67
C THR A 61 -8.68 1.23 10.05
N VAL A 62 -8.45 0.41 11.07
CA VAL A 62 -8.77 0.74 12.47
C VAL A 62 -8.08 2.05 12.86
N SER A 63 -6.83 2.25 12.42
CA SER A 63 -6.07 3.50 12.53
C SER A 63 -6.86 4.75 12.15
N THR A 64 -7.59 4.70 11.04
CA THR A 64 -8.33 5.85 10.54
C THR A 64 -9.63 6.07 11.35
N TRP A 65 -10.20 5.02 11.93
CA TRP A 65 -11.44 5.10 12.70
C TRP A 65 -11.26 5.83 14.03
N TYR A 66 -10.19 5.52 14.78
CA TYR A 66 -9.91 6.21 16.05
C TYR A 66 -9.07 7.48 15.87
N ALA A 67 -8.61 7.81 14.66
CA ALA A 67 -7.89 9.06 14.39
C ALA A 67 -8.74 10.28 14.78
N ALA A 68 -10.03 10.30 14.43
CA ALA A 68 -10.93 11.38 14.82
C ALA A 68 -11.16 11.43 16.34
N SER A 69 -11.29 10.26 16.99
CA SER A 69 -11.40 10.17 18.45
C SER A 69 -10.16 10.67 19.17
N SER A 70 -8.97 10.42 18.62
CA SER A 70 -7.70 10.91 19.17
C SER A 70 -7.59 12.44 19.07
N ALA A 71 -8.05 13.04 17.97
CA ALA A 71 -8.09 14.49 17.81
C ALA A 71 -9.08 15.14 18.80
N GLN A 72 -10.21 14.50 19.06
CA GLN A 72 -11.15 14.96 20.07
C GLN A 72 -10.58 14.84 21.50
N ALA A 73 -9.80 13.80 21.79
CA ALA A 73 -9.11 13.65 23.07
C ALA A 73 -8.06 14.73 23.33
N LEU A 74 -7.51 15.34 22.27
CA LEU A 74 -6.61 16.51 22.34
C LEU A 74 -7.35 17.83 22.61
N GLY A 75 -8.68 17.82 22.67
CA GLY A 75 -9.50 18.99 23.00
C GLY A 75 -10.13 19.71 21.80
N LEU A 76 -10.02 19.19 20.58
CA LEU A 76 -10.74 19.73 19.42
C LEU A 76 -12.23 19.37 19.52
N SER A 77 -13.10 20.28 19.07
CA SER A 77 -14.51 19.94 18.91
C SER A 77 -14.68 18.85 17.84
N MET A 78 -15.82 18.14 17.89
CA MET A 78 -16.15 17.10 16.93
C MET A 78 -16.10 17.62 15.48
N TRP A 79 -16.64 18.83 15.25
CA TRP A 79 -16.67 19.44 13.92
C TRP A 79 -15.28 19.82 13.41
N GLU A 80 -14.43 20.40 14.27
CA GLU A 80 -13.06 20.72 13.91
C GLU A 80 -12.23 19.47 13.61
N SER A 81 -12.44 18.40 14.38
CA SER A 81 -11.76 17.11 14.17
C SER A 81 -12.11 16.49 12.82
N ILE A 82 -13.40 16.53 12.43
CA ILE A 82 -13.87 16.02 11.14
C ILE A 82 -13.29 16.85 9.98
N ILE A 83 -13.34 18.19 10.08
CA ILE A 83 -12.83 19.08 9.04
C ILE A 83 -11.31 18.91 8.90
N CYS A 84 -10.57 18.81 10.00
CA CYS A 84 -9.13 18.59 9.99
C CYS A 84 -8.77 17.25 9.33
N ALA A 85 -9.46 16.16 9.71
CA ALA A 85 -9.25 14.84 9.11
C ALA A 85 -9.56 14.84 7.60
N PHE A 86 -10.66 15.47 7.19
CA PHE A 86 -11.04 15.58 5.78
C PHE A 86 -10.06 16.41 4.96
N ALA A 87 -9.61 17.55 5.50
CA ALA A 87 -8.60 18.39 4.85
C ALA A 87 -7.27 17.66 4.69
N GLY A 88 -6.86 16.88 5.70
CA GLY A 88 -5.67 16.02 5.64
C GLY A 88 -5.77 14.99 4.51
N GLN A 89 -6.89 14.28 4.41
CA GLN A 89 -7.10 13.29 3.33
C GLN A 89 -7.13 13.94 1.94
N CYS A 90 -7.73 15.13 1.80
CA CYS A 90 -7.72 15.88 0.54
C CYS A 90 -6.29 16.27 0.12
N LEU A 91 -5.46 16.72 1.06
CA LEU A 91 -4.07 17.10 0.80
C LEU A 91 -3.25 15.87 0.35
N VAL A 92 -3.40 14.75 1.05
CA VAL A 92 -2.74 13.49 0.69
C VAL A 92 -3.17 13.03 -0.70
N ALA A 93 -4.47 13.06 -1.01
CA ALA A 93 -4.98 12.72 -2.33
C ALA A 93 -4.36 13.57 -3.44
N LEU A 94 -4.24 14.88 -3.24
CA LEU A 94 -3.63 15.80 -4.20
C LEU A 94 -2.16 15.43 -4.47
N ILE A 95 -1.38 15.16 -3.41
CA ILE A 95 0.02 14.77 -3.53
C ILE A 95 0.15 13.43 -4.27
N ILE A 96 -0.69 12.45 -3.95
CA ILE A 96 -0.68 11.13 -4.61
C ILE A 96 -1.00 11.26 -6.10
N VAL A 97 -2.00 12.07 -6.48
CA VAL A 97 -2.37 12.29 -7.89
C VAL A 97 -1.23 12.98 -8.66
N LEU A 98 -0.58 13.97 -8.05
CA LEU A 98 0.57 14.65 -8.66
C LEU A 98 1.75 13.70 -8.88
N ASN A 99 2.07 12.86 -7.89
CA ASN A 99 3.13 11.86 -7.99
C ASN A 99 2.79 10.76 -9.01
N GLY A 100 1.55 10.26 -9.00
CA GLY A 100 1.08 9.21 -9.91
C GLY A 100 1.08 9.66 -11.37
N ARG A 101 0.81 10.94 -11.65
CA ARG A 101 0.81 11.49 -13.02
C ARG A 101 2.19 11.48 -13.67
N ALA A 102 3.26 11.70 -12.88
CA ALA A 102 4.62 11.64 -13.38
C ALA A 102 4.99 10.20 -13.82
N GLY A 103 4.66 9.20 -13.00
CA GLY A 103 4.89 7.79 -13.31
C GLY A 103 4.09 7.30 -14.52
N ALA A 104 2.80 7.66 -14.62
CA ALA A 104 1.92 7.19 -15.68
C ALA A 104 2.17 7.84 -17.06
N LYS A 105 2.59 9.10 -17.10
CA LYS A 105 2.75 9.84 -18.36
C LYS A 105 4.16 9.76 -18.93
N TYR A 106 5.18 9.80 -18.08
CA TYR A 106 6.57 9.95 -18.53
C TYR A 106 7.38 8.66 -18.47
N HIS A 107 6.91 7.60 -17.78
CA HIS A 107 7.61 6.31 -17.67
C HIS A 107 9.10 6.46 -17.28
N MET A 108 9.46 7.54 -16.57
CA MET A 108 10.85 7.83 -16.19
C MET A 108 11.07 7.52 -14.72
N ALA A 109 12.01 6.62 -14.43
CA ALA A 109 12.50 6.38 -13.08
C ALA A 109 13.53 7.48 -12.74
N ALA A 110 13.20 8.34 -11.77
CA ALA A 110 14.04 9.49 -11.39
C ALA A 110 15.44 9.09 -10.86
N PHE A 111 15.61 7.85 -10.39
CA PHE A 111 16.82 7.41 -9.69
C PHE A 111 17.72 6.46 -10.49
N GLY A 112 17.41 6.15 -11.75
CA GLY A 112 18.19 5.17 -12.54
C GLY A 112 18.22 3.76 -11.93
N VAL A 113 19.03 2.86 -12.49
CA VAL A 113 19.07 1.44 -12.07
C VAL A 113 19.66 1.27 -10.67
N PHE A 114 20.81 1.92 -10.40
CA PHE A 114 21.49 1.78 -9.11
C PHE A 114 20.92 2.69 -8.01
N GLY A 115 20.32 3.83 -8.35
CA GLY A 115 19.68 4.70 -7.36
C GLY A 115 18.28 4.24 -6.95
N ALA A 116 17.62 3.37 -7.71
CA ALA A 116 16.30 2.82 -7.36
C ALA A 116 16.32 1.92 -6.12
N TRP A 117 17.49 1.43 -5.68
CA TRP A 117 17.63 0.62 -4.48
C TRP A 117 17.26 1.36 -3.20
N TRP A 118 17.61 2.65 -3.09
CA TRP A 118 17.28 3.48 -1.92
C TRP A 118 15.77 3.64 -1.68
N PRO A 119 14.95 4.12 -2.65
CA PRO A 119 13.51 4.22 -2.47
C PRO A 119 12.85 2.84 -2.30
N THR A 120 13.38 1.80 -2.93
CA THR A 120 12.87 0.42 -2.77
C THR A 120 13.07 -0.07 -1.33
N PHE A 121 14.28 0.13 -0.78
CA PHE A 121 14.57 -0.23 0.62
C PHE A 121 13.71 0.57 1.60
N ASN A 122 13.61 1.89 1.42
CA ASN A 122 12.75 2.72 2.27
C ASN A 122 11.29 2.25 2.24
N ARG A 123 10.79 1.89 1.06
CA ARG A 123 9.42 1.38 0.89
C ARG A 123 9.23 0.03 1.56
N ALA A 124 10.20 -0.87 1.46
CA ALA A 124 10.18 -2.18 2.11
C ALA A 124 10.18 -2.05 3.64
N VAL A 125 11.04 -1.19 4.20
CA VAL A 125 11.06 -0.92 5.65
C VAL A 125 9.72 -0.37 6.12
N MET A 126 9.15 0.60 5.40
CA MET A 126 7.82 1.14 5.74
C MET A 126 6.72 0.08 5.65
N ALA A 127 6.79 -0.85 4.69
CA ALA A 127 5.84 -1.95 4.60
C ALA A 127 5.93 -2.89 5.81
N ILE A 128 7.14 -3.20 6.28
CA ILE A 128 7.35 -4.04 7.47
C ILE A 128 6.79 -3.36 8.72
N VAL A 129 7.06 -2.06 8.91
CA VAL A 129 6.54 -1.28 10.03
C VAL A 129 5.02 -1.25 10.02
N TRP A 130 4.40 -0.95 8.88
CA TRP A 130 2.94 -0.92 8.77
C TRP A 130 2.31 -2.29 8.95
N ASN A 131 2.97 -3.36 8.51
CA ASN A 131 2.52 -4.73 8.79
C ASN A 131 2.51 -5.02 10.30
N GLY A 132 3.56 -4.60 11.02
CA GLY A 132 3.60 -4.71 12.48
C GLY A 132 2.51 -3.90 13.18
N VAL A 133 2.29 -2.65 12.75
CA VAL A 133 1.24 -1.77 13.29
C VAL A 133 -0.15 -2.37 13.07
N ASN A 134 -0.44 -2.87 11.87
CA ASN A 134 -1.72 -3.52 11.57
C ASN A 134 -1.92 -4.82 12.37
N ALA A 135 -0.84 -5.59 12.60
CA ALA A 135 -0.90 -6.81 13.41
C ALA A 135 -1.25 -6.53 14.88
N VAL A 136 -0.67 -5.48 15.46
CA VAL A 136 -0.98 -5.07 16.84
C VAL A 136 -2.42 -4.57 16.95
N GLN A 137 -2.86 -3.71 16.01
CA GLN A 137 -4.24 -3.21 15.99
C GLN A 137 -5.27 -4.34 15.83
N GLY A 138 -4.98 -5.32 14.96
CA GLY A 138 -5.80 -6.52 14.83
C GLY A 138 -5.85 -7.33 16.12
N GLY A 139 -4.71 -7.48 16.81
CA GLY A 139 -4.63 -8.15 18.11
C GLY A 139 -5.51 -7.51 19.18
N GLU A 140 -5.50 -6.18 19.29
CA GLU A 140 -6.35 -5.42 20.21
C GLU A 140 -7.85 -5.59 19.89
N CYS A 141 -8.24 -5.57 18.62
CA CYS A 141 -9.62 -5.83 18.23
C CYS A 141 -10.06 -7.26 18.61
N PHE A 142 -9.20 -8.26 18.41
CA PHE A 142 -9.47 -9.63 18.82
C PHE A 142 -9.55 -9.76 20.34
N TYR A 143 -8.71 -9.05 21.08
CA TYR A 143 -8.77 -9.02 22.54
C TYR A 143 -10.12 -8.48 23.04
N VAL A 144 -10.58 -7.34 22.50
CA VAL A 144 -11.89 -6.76 22.83
C VAL A 144 -13.03 -7.72 22.47
N MET A 145 -12.93 -8.41 21.34
CA MET A 145 -13.93 -9.42 20.92
C MET A 145 -13.97 -10.61 21.89
N LEU A 146 -12.81 -11.15 22.29
CA LEU A 146 -12.74 -12.23 23.28
C LEU A 146 -13.29 -11.79 24.64
N HIS A 147 -13.00 -10.56 25.06
CA HIS A 147 -13.53 -9.97 26.29
C HIS A 147 -15.06 -9.87 26.27
N ALA A 148 -15.66 -9.61 25.11
CA ALA A 148 -17.11 -9.56 24.94
C ALA A 148 -17.77 -10.97 24.96
N LEU A 149 -17.07 -12.00 24.47
CA LEU A 149 -17.57 -13.39 24.40
C LEU A 149 -17.48 -14.13 25.73
N SER A 150 -16.41 -13.92 26.50
CA SER A 150 -16.23 -14.53 27.81
C SER A 150 -15.52 -13.57 28.75
N PRO A 151 -16.22 -13.02 29.76
CA PRO A 151 -15.59 -12.12 30.74
C PRO A 151 -14.52 -12.83 31.59
N ASN A 152 -14.46 -14.17 31.58
CA ASN A 152 -13.41 -14.94 32.27
C ASN A 152 -12.02 -14.84 31.60
N VAL A 153 -11.95 -14.42 30.33
CA VAL A 153 -10.65 -14.14 29.66
C VAL A 153 -9.97 -12.92 30.28
N ALA A 154 -10.72 -12.03 30.94
CA ALA A 154 -10.18 -10.88 31.69
C ALA A 154 -9.47 -11.26 33.01
N SER A 155 -9.60 -12.52 33.46
CA SER A 155 -8.98 -12.99 34.71
C SER A 155 -7.53 -13.45 34.54
N PHE A 156 -6.95 -13.34 33.33
CA PHE A 156 -5.54 -13.68 33.15
C PHE A 156 -4.66 -12.68 33.90
N LYS A 157 -3.91 -13.19 34.89
CA LYS A 157 -2.91 -12.41 35.62
C LYS A 157 -1.90 -11.86 34.62
N ASN A 158 -1.81 -10.53 34.54
CA ASN A 158 -0.88 -9.87 33.65
C ASN A 158 0.57 -10.21 34.09
N ILE A 159 1.28 -10.94 33.24
CA ILE A 159 2.67 -11.39 33.44
C ILE A 159 3.64 -10.40 32.76
N MET A 160 3.14 -9.48 31.93
CA MET A 160 3.96 -8.42 31.34
C MET A 160 4.36 -7.38 32.40
N GLY A 161 5.62 -6.95 32.37
CA GLY A 161 6.13 -5.90 33.26
C GLY A 161 5.45 -4.55 33.04
N SER A 162 5.49 -3.67 34.05
CA SER A 162 4.82 -2.37 34.12
C SER A 162 5.19 -1.34 33.03
N GLY A 163 6.10 -1.68 32.11
CA GLY A 163 6.47 -0.88 30.94
C GLY A 163 6.06 -1.46 29.59
N SER A 164 5.26 -2.55 29.56
CA SER A 164 4.80 -3.15 28.31
C SER A 164 3.64 -2.36 27.71
N ALA A 165 3.72 -2.07 26.40
CA ALA A 165 2.63 -1.44 25.65
C ALA A 165 1.42 -2.38 25.44
N LEU A 166 1.62 -3.71 25.58
CA LEU A 166 0.57 -4.72 25.47
C LEU A 166 0.43 -5.49 26.80
N ASP A 167 -0.81 -5.71 27.22
CA ASP A 167 -1.17 -6.65 28.27
C ASP A 167 -0.95 -8.10 27.77
N SER A 168 -0.75 -9.04 28.69
CA SER A 168 -0.73 -10.48 28.42
C SER A 168 -1.99 -10.93 27.66
N GLY A 169 -3.15 -10.31 27.94
CA GLY A 169 -4.38 -10.50 27.17
C GLY A 169 -4.30 -10.00 25.72
N GLY A 170 -3.70 -8.82 25.51
CA GLY A 170 -3.45 -8.27 24.17
C GLY A 170 -2.49 -9.11 23.35
N MET A 171 -1.48 -9.73 23.99
CA MET A 171 -0.57 -10.66 23.32
C MET A 171 -1.25 -11.96 22.86
N LEU A 172 -2.22 -12.46 23.63
CA LEU A 172 -3.03 -13.60 23.21
C LEU A 172 -3.92 -13.24 22.01
N GLY A 173 -4.55 -12.05 22.04
CA GLY A 173 -5.28 -11.51 20.89
C GLY A 173 -4.41 -11.37 19.64
N LEU A 174 -3.19 -10.84 19.80
CA LEU A 174 -2.19 -10.74 18.73
C LEU A 174 -1.79 -12.10 18.18
N GLY A 175 -1.55 -13.10 19.03
CA GLY A 175 -1.22 -14.46 18.59
C GLY A 175 -2.34 -15.09 17.76
N ILE A 176 -3.60 -14.95 18.19
CA ILE A 176 -4.77 -15.45 17.44
C ILE A 176 -4.92 -14.72 16.10
N PHE A 177 -4.82 -13.39 16.10
CA PHE A 177 -4.89 -12.59 14.89
C PHE A 177 -3.78 -12.94 13.89
N TRP A 178 -2.57 -13.17 14.40
CA TRP A 178 -1.43 -13.55 13.58
C TRP A 178 -1.62 -14.92 12.94
N LEU A 179 -2.10 -15.91 13.69
CA LEU A 179 -2.40 -17.24 13.17
C LEU A 179 -3.48 -17.20 12.08
N LEU A 180 -4.56 -16.44 12.30
CA LEU A 180 -5.58 -16.25 11.28
C LEU A 180 -5.01 -15.58 10.03
N THR A 181 -4.20 -14.54 10.18
CA THR A 181 -3.52 -13.89 9.06
C THR A 181 -2.64 -14.88 8.28
N CYS A 182 -1.88 -15.72 8.97
CA CYS A 182 -1.08 -16.77 8.34
C CYS A 182 -1.95 -17.80 7.59
N CYS A 183 -3.11 -18.18 8.12
CA CYS A 183 -4.04 -19.06 7.42
C CYS A 183 -4.55 -18.45 6.11
N PHE A 184 -4.87 -17.16 6.09
CA PHE A 184 -5.28 -16.46 4.87
C PHE A 184 -4.15 -16.31 3.84
N LEU A 185 -2.89 -16.27 4.28
CA LEU A 185 -1.73 -16.20 3.39
C LEU A 185 -1.54 -17.48 2.53
N ILE A 186 -2.13 -18.60 2.94
CA ILE A 186 -2.06 -19.88 2.22
C ILE A 186 -2.95 -19.87 0.97
N ILE A 187 -3.87 -18.91 0.85
CA ILE A 187 -4.70 -18.76 -0.36
C ILE A 187 -3.78 -18.41 -1.53
N PRO A 188 -3.64 -19.30 -2.53
CA PRO A 188 -2.74 -19.06 -3.65
C PRO A 188 -3.25 -17.84 -4.43
N VAL A 189 -2.40 -16.84 -4.59
CA VAL A 189 -2.67 -15.72 -5.49
C VAL A 189 -2.84 -16.32 -6.89
N PRO A 190 -3.98 -16.10 -7.58
CA PRO A 190 -4.17 -16.58 -8.93
C PRO A 190 -3.00 -16.08 -9.78
N ARG A 191 -2.24 -17.00 -10.40
CA ARG A 191 -1.19 -16.61 -11.34
C ARG A 191 -1.86 -15.77 -12.42
N PHE A 192 -1.47 -14.50 -12.53
CA PHE A 192 -1.80 -13.71 -13.70
C PHE A 192 -1.15 -14.44 -14.88
N LEU A 193 -1.99 -15.07 -15.70
CA LEU A 193 -1.56 -15.66 -16.97
C LEU A 193 -1.10 -14.50 -17.85
N ILE A 194 0.18 -14.15 -17.77
CA ILE A 194 0.82 -13.32 -18.79
C ILE A 194 0.88 -14.23 -20.00
N ALA A 195 0.00 -13.95 -20.98
CA ALA A 195 -0.09 -14.73 -22.20
C ALA A 195 1.31 -14.78 -22.84
N ASP A 196 1.87 -15.98 -22.84
CA ASP A 196 3.16 -16.35 -23.39
C ASP A 196 3.31 -15.70 -24.78
N SER A 197 4.27 -14.79 -24.91
CA SER A 197 4.53 -14.06 -26.13
C SER A 197 5.17 -14.99 -27.15
N ARG A 198 4.36 -15.71 -27.92
CA ARG A 198 4.73 -16.10 -29.29
C ARG A 198 4.28 -15.03 -30.28
#